data_AF-A0A4R0H6Q2-F1
#
_entry.id   AF-A0A4R0H6Q2-F1
#
_cell.length_a   1.000
_cell.length_b   1.000
_cell.length_c   1.000
_cell.angle_alpha   90.00
_cell.angle_beta   90.00
_cell.angle_gamma   90.00
#
_symmetry.space_group_name_H-M   'P 1'
#
loop_
_entity.id
_entity.type
_entity.pdbx_description
1 polymer ?
#
loop_
_entity_poly.entity_id
_entity_poly.type
_entity_poly.pdbx_seq_one_letter_code
_entity_poly.pdbx_strand_id
1 'polypeptide(L)'
;MTGISDRAVVRRLNDRLGFGPAPGDLEAGVDATVRRLLGPATDAAAAAIAVPTGLEPPMRANKQDPDGTKSPDGKKQDPDGKKSPDAEKSPDGKKDRDAKKAANRERAAQERKLTMWWLDRMVVSRTAGERLTWFWHGHFATSNQKVRNAAWMLAQNQTQRRLALGRFGDLAQAMVVDTAMIRWLDGQKNRKGSPNENLAREFMELFTLGIGHYQEADVAQAARCLTGWVLRKDVATFQRKRFDSGTKTLLGKTGDFDAKDFAGLALAQPASAGFVIGRLWFRLVSATPPDAATVARLSTAYGSSRDVRSLLTAMVGEAGFRDPAASLVKQPVEWAVGLLRALRLRPGKLEEKEQTKLLAGLRGMGQLPYRPPSVGGWPAGASWLTTSAGVTRLQLAQQLAKKADLSIVDNATDRVSAVGALLGVDNWSERTRSALAGVKDPAQLTAVAACAPEYVVSG
;
A
#
# COMPACT_ATOMS: atom_id res chain seq x y z
N MET A 1 -0.85 16.95 30.38
CA MET A 1 0.34 17.03 29.50
C MET A 1 0.03 18.03 28.41
N THR A 2 0.89 19.03 28.21
CA THR A 2 0.76 19.96 27.07
C THR A 2 1.00 19.17 25.78
N GLY A 3 0.01 19.16 24.87
CA GLY A 3 0.13 18.51 23.57
C GLY A 3 1.18 19.18 22.69
N ILE A 4 1.39 18.63 21.49
CA ILE A 4 2.30 19.23 20.50
C ILE A 4 1.76 20.58 19.96
N SER A 5 2.66 21.44 19.48
CA SER A 5 2.28 22.73 18.89
C SER A 5 1.41 22.57 17.64
N ASP A 6 0.63 23.58 17.29
CA ASP A 6 -0.24 23.50 16.10
C ASP A 6 0.55 23.31 14.80
N ARG A 7 1.75 23.89 14.70
CA ARG A 7 2.65 23.65 13.56
C ARG A 7 3.07 22.17 13.48
N ALA A 8 3.40 21.56 14.62
CA ALA A 8 3.71 20.13 14.68
C ALA A 8 2.47 19.27 14.35
N VAL A 9 1.26 19.69 14.74
CA VAL A 9 0.01 19.03 14.31
C VAL A 9 -0.16 19.12 12.80
N VAL A 10 0.07 20.28 12.18
CA VAL A 10 -0.01 20.47 10.72
C VAL A 10 0.98 19.56 10.00
N ARG A 11 2.23 19.49 10.49
CA ARG A 11 3.23 18.55 9.99
C ARG A 11 2.75 17.11 10.09
N ARG A 12 2.28 16.71 11.27
CA ARG A 12 1.75 15.38 11.57
C ARG A 12 0.59 15.00 10.66
N LEU A 13 -0.34 15.93 10.39
CA LEU A 13 -1.43 15.76 9.43
C LEU A 13 -0.90 15.47 8.03
N ASN A 14 0.06 16.27 7.53
CA ASN A 14 0.62 16.07 6.20
C ASN A 14 1.44 14.77 6.09
N ASP A 15 2.16 14.36 7.14
CA ASP A 15 2.89 13.08 7.17
C ASP A 15 1.94 11.87 7.21
N ARG A 16 0.86 11.94 8.00
CA ARG A 16 0.01 10.78 8.29
C ARG A 16 -1.15 10.63 7.30
N LEU A 17 -1.79 11.74 6.92
CA LEU A 17 -2.87 11.75 5.93
C LEU A 17 -2.40 12.15 4.54
N GLY A 18 -1.16 12.61 4.38
CA GLY A 18 -0.49 12.76 3.09
C GLY A 18 0.77 11.89 3.01
N PHE A 19 1.78 12.36 2.27
CA PHE A 19 3.12 11.75 2.23
C PHE A 19 4.20 12.70 2.74
N GLY A 20 3.81 13.64 3.60
CA GLY A 20 4.65 14.72 4.11
C GLY A 20 4.34 16.09 3.49
N PRO A 21 4.75 17.16 4.19
CA PRO A 21 4.51 18.54 3.76
C PRO A 21 5.26 18.84 2.46
N ALA A 22 4.62 19.58 1.57
CA ALA A 22 5.31 20.32 0.52
C ALA A 22 5.81 21.67 1.09
N PRO A 23 6.80 22.33 0.45
CA PRO A 23 7.24 23.67 0.86
C PRO A 23 6.05 24.63 1.00
N GLY A 24 5.94 25.28 2.16
CA GLY A 24 4.84 26.20 2.51
C GLY A 24 3.64 25.57 3.21
N ASP A 25 3.51 24.23 3.25
CA ASP A 25 2.34 23.58 3.87
C ASP A 25 2.24 23.78 5.38
N LEU A 26 3.36 24.02 6.05
CA LEU A 26 3.43 24.17 7.51
C LEU A 26 2.92 25.54 7.99
N GLU A 27 2.78 26.52 7.10
CA GLU A 27 2.22 27.84 7.41
C GLU A 27 0.69 27.83 7.44
N ALA A 28 0.06 26.74 7.00
CA ALA A 28 -1.38 26.58 7.08
C ALA A 28 -1.82 26.23 8.52
N GLY A 29 -2.97 26.73 8.95
CA GLY A 29 -3.58 26.32 10.22
C GLY A 29 -4.05 24.86 10.20
N VAL A 30 -4.25 24.28 11.39
CA VAL A 30 -4.74 22.90 11.58
C VAL A 30 -6.03 22.66 10.81
N ASP A 31 -7.05 23.50 10.99
CA ASP A 31 -8.36 23.32 10.35
C ASP A 31 -8.31 23.42 8.83
N ALA A 32 -7.51 24.36 8.30
CA ALA A 32 -7.32 24.50 6.86
C ALA A 32 -6.64 23.24 6.28
N THR A 33 -5.68 22.68 7.01
CA THR A 33 -4.97 21.46 6.64
C THR A 33 -5.91 20.24 6.66
N VAL A 34 -6.75 20.11 7.70
CA VAL A 34 -7.76 19.04 7.78
C VAL A 34 -8.77 19.14 6.63
N ARG A 35 -9.34 20.34 6.38
CA ARG A 35 -10.29 20.55 5.27
C ARG A 35 -9.69 20.21 3.90
N ARG A 36 -8.41 20.53 3.68
CA ARG A 36 -7.70 20.19 2.44
C ARG A 36 -7.48 18.68 2.33
N LEU A 37 -6.94 18.04 3.36
CA LEU A 37 -6.58 16.62 3.33
C LEU A 37 -7.83 15.73 3.25
N LEU A 38 -8.85 16.05 4.04
CA LEU A 38 -10.14 15.37 4.06
C LEU A 38 -11.18 16.06 3.15
N GLY A 39 -10.72 16.81 2.15
CA GLY A 39 -11.55 17.32 1.06
C GLY A 39 -11.96 16.21 0.08
N PRO A 40 -12.47 16.54 -1.12
CA PRO A 40 -12.86 15.54 -2.12
C PRO A 40 -11.76 14.49 -2.37
N ALA A 41 -12.16 13.24 -2.59
CA ALA A 41 -11.19 12.16 -2.82
C ALA A 41 -10.36 12.38 -4.10
N THR A 42 -10.94 13.05 -5.10
CA THR A 42 -10.25 13.40 -6.35
C THR A 42 -9.40 14.64 -6.16
N ASP A 43 -8.08 14.43 -6.14
CA ASP A 43 -7.08 15.48 -6.16
C ASP A 43 -6.77 15.91 -7.60
N ALA A 44 -6.92 17.20 -7.92
CA ALA A 44 -6.75 17.71 -9.27
C ALA A 44 -5.32 17.54 -9.80
N ALA A 45 -4.30 17.76 -8.95
CA ALA A 45 -2.91 17.63 -9.35
C ALA A 45 -2.56 16.15 -9.63
N ALA A 46 -3.03 15.23 -8.80
CA ALA A 46 -2.86 13.80 -9.04
C ALA A 46 -3.66 13.34 -10.26
N ALA A 47 -4.89 13.82 -10.46
CA ALA A 47 -5.75 13.49 -11.60
C ALA A 47 -5.12 13.92 -12.94
N ALA A 48 -4.33 15.00 -12.97
CA ALA A 48 -3.59 15.45 -14.14
C ALA A 48 -2.45 14.49 -14.57
N ILE A 49 -2.04 13.55 -13.71
CA ILE A 49 -1.09 12.51 -14.09
C ILE A 49 -1.80 11.44 -14.92
N ALA A 50 -1.55 11.46 -16.23
CA ALA A 50 -2.17 10.56 -17.21
C ALA A 50 -2.05 9.09 -16.80
N VAL A 51 -3.18 8.38 -16.83
CA VAL A 51 -3.23 6.94 -16.54
C VAL A 51 -2.43 6.17 -17.60
N PRO A 52 -1.57 5.22 -17.21
CA PRO A 52 -0.78 4.46 -18.16
C PRO A 52 -1.67 3.59 -19.05
N THR A 53 -1.52 3.74 -20.36
CA THR A 53 -2.17 2.92 -21.39
C THR A 53 -1.27 1.74 -21.81
N GLY A 54 -1.81 0.77 -22.55
CA GLY A 54 -1.03 -0.34 -23.12
C GLY A 54 -0.45 -1.29 -22.06
N LEU A 55 -1.16 -1.53 -20.96
CA LEU A 55 -0.76 -2.48 -19.92
C LEU A 55 -1.24 -3.92 -20.19
N GLU A 56 -1.39 -4.27 -21.46
CA GLU A 56 -1.93 -5.57 -21.86
C GLU A 56 -0.91 -6.67 -21.60
N PRO A 57 -1.32 -7.78 -20.93
CA PRO A 57 -0.43 -8.90 -20.75
C PRO A 57 0.01 -9.43 -22.14
N PRO A 58 1.30 -9.77 -22.33
CA PRO A 58 1.77 -10.29 -23.62
C PRO A 58 0.95 -11.54 -23.97
N MET A 59 0.42 -11.58 -25.20
CA MET A 59 -0.29 -12.76 -25.70
C MET A 59 0.58 -13.99 -25.47
N ARG A 60 0.09 -14.95 -24.68
CA ARG A 60 0.74 -16.25 -24.64
C ARG A 60 0.51 -16.93 -25.98
N ALA A 61 1.60 -17.30 -26.64
CA ALA A 61 1.58 -18.42 -27.56
C ALA A 61 0.96 -19.61 -26.81
N ASN A 62 -0.15 -20.09 -27.36
CA ASN A 62 -0.99 -21.19 -26.92
C ASN A 62 -0.25 -22.25 -26.07
N LYS A 63 -0.40 -22.19 -24.73
CA LYS A 63 -0.28 -23.33 -23.79
C LYS A 63 -0.75 -22.88 -22.41
N GLN A 64 -1.73 -23.59 -21.87
CA GLN A 64 -2.21 -23.45 -20.49
C GLN A 64 -1.01 -23.48 -19.55
N ASP A 65 -0.94 -22.56 -18.59
CA ASP A 65 0.02 -22.68 -17.50
C ASP A 65 -0.19 -24.05 -16.83
N PRO A 66 0.80 -24.95 -16.81
CA PRO A 66 0.76 -26.01 -15.85
C PRO A 66 0.88 -25.38 -14.47
N ASP A 67 0.01 -25.86 -13.60
CA ASP A 67 -0.25 -25.43 -12.25
C ASP A 67 0.98 -24.89 -11.51
N GLY A 68 0.84 -23.69 -10.94
CA GLY A 68 1.83 -23.11 -10.03
C GLY A 68 1.74 -23.77 -8.66
N THR A 69 2.03 -25.06 -8.57
CA THR A 69 2.31 -25.73 -7.30
C THR A 69 3.79 -25.63 -6.99
N LYS A 70 4.10 -24.82 -5.98
CA LYS A 70 5.11 -25.09 -4.94
C LYS A 70 4.93 -24.03 -3.86
N SER A 71 4.06 -24.34 -2.90
CA SER A 71 4.19 -23.77 -1.55
C SER A 71 5.53 -24.25 -0.97
N PRO A 72 6.23 -23.43 -0.19
CA PRO A 72 7.40 -23.86 0.55
C PRO A 72 6.90 -24.53 1.81
N ASP A 73 6.61 -25.83 1.76
CA ASP A 73 6.75 -26.78 2.87
C ASP A 73 6.23 -28.16 2.46
N GLY A 74 7.00 -29.19 2.79
CA GLY A 74 6.73 -30.59 2.47
C GLY A 74 7.70 -31.18 1.44
N LYS A 75 8.92 -31.53 1.88
CA LYS A 75 9.77 -32.48 1.17
C LYS A 75 9.01 -33.81 1.05
N LYS A 76 8.61 -34.16 -0.17
CA LYS A 76 8.58 -35.55 -0.62
C LYS A 76 9.42 -35.62 -1.90
N GLN A 77 10.57 -36.27 -1.78
CA GLN A 77 11.42 -36.67 -2.89
C GLN A 77 10.74 -37.87 -3.54
N ASP A 78 10.37 -37.74 -4.82
CA ASP A 78 10.35 -38.90 -5.71
C ASP A 78 11.73 -38.98 -6.39
N PRO A 79 12.39 -40.16 -6.35
CA PRO A 79 13.65 -40.39 -7.04
C PRO A 79 13.38 -40.59 -8.54
N ASP A 80 14.32 -40.14 -9.37
CA ASP A 80 14.34 -40.25 -10.83
C ASP A 80 13.36 -39.39 -11.65
N GLY A 81 13.84 -38.18 -11.94
CA GLY A 81 13.29 -37.31 -12.99
C GLY A 81 14.39 -36.49 -13.64
N LYS A 82 15.32 -37.14 -14.35
CA LYS A 82 16.31 -36.47 -15.22
C LYS A 82 15.57 -35.61 -16.25
N LYS A 83 15.62 -34.29 -16.11
CA LYS A 83 15.39 -33.38 -17.26
C LYS A 83 16.57 -33.53 -18.19
N SER A 84 16.35 -34.05 -19.40
CA SER A 84 17.39 -34.16 -20.43
C SER A 84 17.97 -32.78 -20.78
N PRO A 85 19.31 -32.58 -20.72
CA PRO A 85 19.97 -31.30 -21.05
C PRO A 85 19.78 -30.86 -22.51
N ASP A 86 19.38 -31.78 -23.40
CA ASP A 86 19.37 -31.56 -24.85
C ASP A 86 18.12 -30.82 -25.35
N ALA A 87 17.02 -30.83 -24.58
CA ALA A 87 15.81 -30.06 -24.91
C ALA A 87 16.02 -28.53 -24.79
N GLU A 88 17.01 -28.09 -24.01
CA GLU A 88 17.35 -26.66 -23.88
C GLU A 88 18.27 -26.13 -24.99
N LYS A 89 18.93 -27.01 -25.75
CA LYS A 89 19.91 -26.66 -26.80
C LYS A 89 19.33 -26.72 -28.23
N SER A 90 18.12 -27.22 -28.42
CA SER A 90 17.46 -27.25 -29.73
C SER A 90 16.99 -25.86 -30.19
N PRO A 91 16.88 -25.60 -31.52
CA PRO A 91 16.41 -24.31 -32.06
C PRO A 91 15.04 -23.90 -31.51
N ASP A 92 14.14 -24.86 -31.32
CA ASP A 92 12.80 -24.65 -30.76
C ASP A 92 12.85 -24.32 -29.26
N GLY A 93 13.74 -24.97 -28.49
CA GLY A 93 13.97 -24.65 -27.08
C GLY A 93 14.57 -23.25 -26.88
N LYS A 94 15.46 -22.82 -27.77
CA LYS A 94 16.00 -21.46 -27.78
C LYS A 94 14.92 -20.42 -28.10
N LYS A 95 14.08 -20.67 -29.10
CA LYS A 95 12.96 -19.79 -29.49
C LYS A 95 11.93 -19.61 -28.37
N ASP A 96 11.59 -20.67 -27.64
CA ASP A 96 10.70 -20.59 -26.48
C ASP A 96 11.32 -19.82 -25.31
N ARG A 97 12.63 -20.01 -25.04
CA ARG A 97 13.36 -19.23 -24.02
C ARG A 97 13.40 -17.74 -24.36
N ASP A 98 13.67 -17.39 -25.60
CA ASP A 98 13.73 -15.99 -26.05
C ASP A 98 12.34 -15.33 -25.98
N ALA A 99 11.28 -16.03 -26.39
CA ALA A 99 9.90 -15.56 -26.24
C ALA A 99 9.52 -15.34 -24.77
N LYS A 100 9.87 -16.27 -23.88
CA LYS A 100 9.64 -16.12 -22.43
C LYS A 100 10.43 -14.96 -21.83
N LYS A 101 11.68 -14.77 -22.26
CA LYS A 101 12.52 -13.64 -21.83
C LYS A 101 11.95 -12.31 -22.30
N ALA A 102 11.48 -12.23 -23.55
CA ALA A 102 10.80 -11.06 -24.09
C ALA A 102 9.52 -10.73 -23.31
N ALA A 103 8.65 -11.72 -23.09
CA ALA A 103 7.43 -11.55 -22.29
C ALA A 103 7.72 -11.13 -20.83
N ASN A 104 8.81 -11.64 -20.23
CA ASN A 104 9.25 -11.20 -18.90
C ASN A 104 9.71 -9.73 -18.90
N ARG A 105 10.47 -9.31 -19.92
CA ARG A 105 10.93 -7.93 -20.07
C ARG A 105 9.76 -6.97 -20.27
N GLU A 106 8.81 -7.32 -21.12
CA GLU A 106 7.62 -6.53 -21.38
C GLU A 106 6.79 -6.31 -20.10
N ARG A 107 6.49 -7.40 -19.37
CA ARG A 107 5.77 -7.26 -18.09
C ARG A 107 6.54 -6.42 -17.06
N ALA A 108 7.86 -6.53 -17.01
CA ALA A 108 8.68 -5.71 -16.12
C ALA A 108 8.62 -4.23 -16.52
N ALA A 109 8.59 -3.93 -17.83
CA ALA A 109 8.42 -2.57 -18.34
C ALA A 109 7.03 -2.00 -18.00
N GLN A 110 5.97 -2.80 -18.14
CA GLN A 110 4.61 -2.41 -17.75
C GLN A 110 4.47 -2.15 -16.25
N GLU A 111 5.02 -3.03 -15.41
CA GLU A 111 5.04 -2.82 -13.95
C GLU A 111 5.85 -1.58 -13.56
N ARG A 112 6.98 -1.32 -14.23
CA ARG A 112 7.78 -0.10 -14.06
C ARG A 112 6.97 1.15 -14.42
N LYS A 113 6.27 1.14 -15.57
CA LYS A 113 5.40 2.24 -16.01
C LYS A 113 4.30 2.51 -14.98
N LEU A 114 3.63 1.46 -14.51
CA LEU A 114 2.59 1.56 -13.49
C LEU A 114 3.11 2.07 -12.14
N THR A 115 4.29 1.60 -11.71
CA THR A 115 4.93 2.02 -10.45
C THR A 115 5.33 3.50 -10.50
N MET A 116 5.97 3.93 -11.59
CA MET A 116 6.35 5.34 -11.77
C MET A 116 5.13 6.26 -11.79
N TRP A 117 4.08 5.88 -12.51
CA TRP A 117 2.82 6.62 -12.53
C TRP A 117 2.24 6.83 -11.13
N TRP A 118 2.21 5.78 -10.31
CA TRP A 118 1.63 5.90 -8.98
C TRP A 118 2.50 6.76 -8.05
N LEU A 119 3.83 6.60 -8.10
CA LEU A 119 4.75 7.44 -7.34
C LEU A 119 4.62 8.93 -7.73
N ASP A 120 4.49 9.24 -9.03
CA ASP A 120 4.21 10.61 -9.48
C ASP A 120 2.92 11.18 -8.87
N ARG A 121 1.85 10.38 -8.84
CA ARG A 121 0.58 10.77 -8.22
C ARG A 121 0.73 11.04 -6.73
N MET A 122 1.43 10.15 -6.00
CA MET A 122 1.69 10.33 -4.57
C MET A 122 2.49 11.62 -4.31
N VAL A 123 3.47 11.93 -5.16
CA VAL A 123 4.28 13.15 -5.06
C VAL A 123 3.45 14.41 -5.29
N VAL A 124 2.48 14.43 -6.20
CA VAL A 124 1.70 15.66 -6.46
C VAL A 124 0.42 15.79 -5.63
N SER A 125 -0.05 14.70 -5.00
CA SER A 125 -1.29 14.70 -4.21
C SER A 125 -1.28 15.73 -3.08
N ARG A 126 -2.40 16.44 -2.91
CA ARG A 126 -2.66 17.44 -1.86
C ARG A 126 -3.77 17.00 -0.91
N THR A 127 -4.56 15.99 -1.26
CA THR A 127 -5.57 15.34 -0.41
C THR A 127 -5.10 13.97 0.11
N ALA A 128 -5.88 13.37 1.01
CA ALA A 128 -5.62 12.06 1.59
C ALA A 128 -5.90 10.88 0.65
N GLY A 129 -6.43 11.13 -0.55
CA GLY A 129 -6.85 10.08 -1.49
C GLY A 129 -5.74 9.07 -1.82
N GLU A 130 -4.57 9.51 -2.26
CA GLU A 130 -3.45 8.61 -2.57
C GLU A 130 -2.88 7.93 -1.31
N ARG A 131 -2.90 8.64 -0.17
CA ARG A 131 -2.41 8.10 1.11
C ARG A 131 -3.29 6.96 1.62
N LEU A 132 -4.61 7.08 1.47
CA LEU A 132 -5.56 6.02 1.80
C LEU A 132 -5.55 4.93 0.72
N THR A 133 -5.36 5.26 -0.55
CA THR A 133 -5.14 4.25 -1.61
C THR A 133 -3.93 3.37 -1.26
N TRP A 134 -2.83 3.97 -0.81
CA TRP A 134 -1.64 3.25 -0.35
C TRP A 134 -1.92 2.37 0.86
N PHE A 135 -2.68 2.88 1.84
CA PHE A 135 -3.13 2.11 2.99
C PHE A 135 -3.96 0.89 2.57
N TRP A 136 -4.98 1.08 1.73
CA TRP A 136 -5.86 0.01 1.27
C TRP A 136 -5.13 -1.03 0.41
N HIS A 137 -4.14 -0.62 -0.37
CA HIS A 137 -3.27 -1.55 -1.10
C HIS A 137 -2.42 -2.43 -0.17
N GLY A 138 -2.04 -1.92 1.00
CA GLY A 138 -1.40 -2.70 2.05
C GLY A 138 -2.37 -3.52 2.90
N HIS A 139 -3.62 -3.05 3.09
CA HIS A 139 -4.67 -3.74 3.83
C HIS A 139 -5.21 -4.94 3.05
N PHE A 140 -5.62 -4.73 1.81
CA PHE A 140 -6.01 -5.77 0.85
C PHE A 140 -4.81 -6.21 0.01
N ALA A 141 -3.76 -6.68 0.69
CA ALA A 141 -2.46 -6.90 0.10
C ALA A 141 -2.53 -7.86 -1.11
N THR A 142 -2.19 -7.33 -2.29
CA THR A 142 -2.18 -8.06 -3.56
C THR A 142 -0.84 -7.85 -4.25
N SER A 143 -0.10 -8.94 -4.53
CA SER A 143 1.24 -8.85 -5.12
C SER A 143 1.29 -9.19 -6.60
N ASN A 144 1.81 -8.23 -7.38
CA ASN A 144 2.04 -8.40 -8.81
C ASN A 144 3.10 -9.46 -9.13
N GLN A 145 3.86 -9.93 -8.13
CA GLN A 145 4.77 -11.07 -8.31
C GLN A 145 4.02 -12.36 -8.72
N LYS A 146 2.82 -12.59 -8.17
CA LYS A 146 1.96 -13.73 -8.55
C LYS A 146 0.88 -13.33 -9.54
N VAL A 147 0.31 -12.12 -9.43
CA VAL A 147 -0.71 -11.64 -10.36
C VAL A 147 -0.16 -11.51 -11.78
N ARG A 148 1.05 -10.94 -11.93
CA ARG A 148 1.79 -10.79 -13.19
C ARG A 148 0.97 -10.11 -14.29
N ASN A 149 0.14 -9.14 -13.93
CA ASN A 149 -0.71 -8.40 -14.85
C ASN A 149 -0.87 -6.95 -14.36
N ALA A 150 -0.22 -6.01 -15.04
CA ALA A 150 -0.23 -4.59 -14.66
C ALA A 150 -1.61 -3.93 -14.85
N ALA A 151 -2.39 -4.34 -15.84
CA ALA A 151 -3.75 -3.83 -16.04
C ALA A 151 -4.68 -4.19 -14.86
N TRP A 152 -4.59 -5.42 -14.35
CA TRP A 152 -5.39 -5.82 -13.18
C TRP A 152 -4.97 -5.08 -11.92
N MET A 153 -3.67 -4.89 -11.71
CA MET A 153 -3.19 -4.08 -10.58
C MET A 153 -3.61 -2.61 -10.69
N LEU A 154 -3.63 -2.04 -11.89
CA LEU A 154 -4.14 -0.69 -12.14
C LEU A 154 -5.64 -0.60 -11.82
N ALA A 155 -6.44 -1.54 -12.29
CA ALA A 155 -7.88 -1.56 -12.04
C ALA A 155 -8.21 -1.66 -10.53
N GLN A 156 -7.49 -2.53 -9.81
CA GLN A 156 -7.59 -2.63 -8.36
C GLN A 156 -7.22 -1.30 -7.68
N ASN A 157 -6.08 -0.71 -8.06
CA ASN A 157 -5.61 0.57 -7.53
C ASN A 157 -6.63 1.71 -7.77
N GLN A 158 -7.23 1.77 -8.96
CA GLN A 158 -8.28 2.75 -9.28
C GLN A 158 -9.54 2.52 -8.45
N THR A 159 -9.93 1.27 -8.22
CA THR A 159 -11.06 0.91 -7.36
C THR A 159 -10.82 1.35 -5.91
N GLN A 160 -9.65 1.00 -5.36
CA GLN A 160 -9.24 1.43 -4.02
C GLN A 160 -9.20 2.95 -3.89
N ARG A 161 -8.69 3.67 -4.90
CA ARG A 161 -8.66 5.14 -4.92
C ARG A 161 -10.06 5.75 -4.93
N ARG A 162 -10.94 5.26 -5.81
CA ARG A 162 -12.32 5.76 -5.92
C ARG A 162 -13.08 5.61 -4.60
N LEU A 163 -12.84 4.53 -3.87
CA LEU A 163 -13.53 4.20 -2.62
C LEU A 163 -12.72 4.56 -1.36
N ALA A 164 -11.55 5.21 -1.51
CA ALA A 164 -10.56 5.36 -0.45
C ALA A 164 -11.07 6.06 0.82
N LEU A 165 -11.97 7.04 0.65
CA LEU A 165 -12.59 7.83 1.70
C LEU A 165 -14.11 7.58 1.83
N GLY A 166 -14.65 6.62 1.07
CA GLY A 166 -16.08 6.34 1.03
C GLY A 166 -16.51 5.35 2.11
N ARG A 167 -17.55 4.58 1.82
CA ARG A 167 -18.03 3.52 2.69
C ARG A 167 -17.12 2.29 2.57
N PHE A 168 -16.56 1.83 3.68
CA PHE A 168 -15.72 0.63 3.67
C PHE A 168 -16.47 -0.60 3.18
N GLY A 169 -17.80 -0.67 3.37
CA GLY A 169 -18.63 -1.74 2.83
C GLY A 169 -18.53 -1.87 1.31
N ASP A 170 -18.56 -0.74 0.60
CA ASP A 170 -18.45 -0.72 -0.86
C ASP A 170 -17.04 -1.16 -1.30
N LEU A 171 -16.00 -0.72 -0.58
CA LEU A 171 -14.63 -1.15 -0.82
C LEU A 171 -14.47 -2.66 -0.60
N ALA A 172 -14.94 -3.18 0.53
CA ALA A 172 -14.84 -4.60 0.87
C ALA A 172 -15.57 -5.49 -0.15
N GLN A 173 -16.78 -5.09 -0.57
CA GLN A 173 -17.54 -5.79 -1.61
C GLN A 173 -16.83 -5.75 -2.97
N ALA A 174 -16.22 -4.62 -3.34
CA ALA A 174 -15.45 -4.55 -4.58
C ALA A 174 -14.19 -5.43 -4.52
N MET A 175 -13.51 -5.46 -3.37
CA MET A 175 -12.26 -6.19 -3.19
C MET A 175 -12.44 -7.71 -3.12
N VAL A 176 -13.55 -8.22 -2.59
CA VAL A 176 -13.78 -9.68 -2.46
C VAL A 176 -13.96 -10.37 -3.82
N VAL A 177 -14.31 -9.61 -4.87
CA VAL A 177 -14.46 -10.10 -6.25
C VAL A 177 -13.48 -9.43 -7.23
N ASP A 178 -12.49 -8.71 -6.72
CA ASP A 178 -11.49 -8.04 -7.55
C ASP A 178 -10.64 -9.04 -8.34
N THR A 179 -10.31 -8.71 -9.58
CA THR A 179 -9.62 -9.64 -10.50
C THR A 179 -8.20 -9.98 -10.01
N ALA A 180 -7.45 -8.98 -9.53
CA ALA A 180 -6.10 -9.20 -9.03
C ALA A 180 -6.13 -9.97 -7.69
N MET A 181 -7.10 -9.67 -6.81
CA MET A 181 -7.31 -10.38 -5.55
C MET A 181 -7.67 -11.85 -5.77
N ILE A 182 -8.62 -12.14 -6.67
CA ILE A 182 -9.00 -13.50 -7.06
C ILE A 182 -7.78 -14.26 -7.55
N ARG A 183 -6.95 -13.66 -8.41
CA ARG A 183 -5.70 -14.29 -8.88
C ARG A 183 -4.70 -14.49 -7.74
N TRP A 184 -4.56 -13.53 -6.85
CA TRP A 184 -3.61 -13.55 -5.75
C TRP A 184 -3.93 -14.66 -4.74
N LEU A 185 -5.19 -14.88 -4.42
CA LEU A 185 -5.65 -15.85 -3.43
C LEU A 185 -6.24 -17.14 -4.03
N ASP A 186 -5.98 -17.38 -5.32
CA ASP A 186 -6.42 -18.56 -6.06
C ASP A 186 -7.95 -18.77 -6.10
N GLY A 187 -8.73 -17.69 -6.00
CA GLY A 187 -10.18 -17.71 -6.08
C GLY A 187 -10.72 -18.26 -7.40
N GLN A 188 -9.95 -18.19 -8.49
CA GLN A 188 -10.33 -18.79 -9.78
C GLN A 188 -10.44 -20.32 -9.75
N LYS A 189 -9.81 -20.95 -8.76
CA LYS A 189 -9.87 -22.40 -8.51
C LYS A 189 -11.13 -22.77 -7.72
N ASN A 190 -11.79 -21.80 -7.09
CA ASN A 190 -12.98 -22.01 -6.25
C ASN A 190 -14.22 -22.31 -7.12
N ARG A 191 -14.81 -23.49 -6.96
CA ARG A 191 -16.01 -23.91 -7.73
C ARG A 191 -16.91 -24.80 -6.89
N LYS A 192 -18.19 -24.85 -7.26
CA LYS A 192 -19.15 -25.80 -6.70
C LYS A 192 -18.57 -27.23 -6.70
N GLY A 193 -18.67 -27.91 -5.56
CA GLY A 193 -18.14 -29.26 -5.35
C GLY A 193 -16.63 -29.35 -5.09
N SER A 194 -15.88 -28.25 -5.21
CA SER A 194 -14.46 -28.17 -4.84
C SER A 194 -14.14 -26.76 -4.35
N PRO A 195 -14.60 -26.39 -3.13
CA PRO A 195 -14.35 -25.07 -2.58
C PRO A 195 -12.85 -24.82 -2.31
N ASN A 196 -12.39 -23.60 -2.57
CA ASN A 196 -11.08 -23.11 -2.14
C ASN A 196 -11.30 -22.05 -1.06
N GLU A 197 -10.87 -22.35 0.16
CA GLU A 197 -11.12 -21.57 1.36
C GLU A 197 -10.22 -20.34 1.53
N ASN A 198 -9.11 -20.27 0.79
CA ASN A 198 -8.07 -19.28 1.04
C ASN A 198 -8.62 -17.84 1.03
N LEU A 199 -9.28 -17.40 -0.03
CA LEU A 199 -9.85 -16.04 -0.09
C LEU A 199 -10.89 -15.77 1.01
N ALA A 200 -11.71 -16.77 1.37
CA ALA A 200 -12.72 -16.62 2.42
C ALA A 200 -12.08 -16.42 3.80
N ARG A 201 -11.07 -17.24 4.13
CA ARG A 201 -10.31 -17.14 5.37
C ARG A 201 -9.62 -15.79 5.49
N GLU A 202 -8.84 -15.42 4.49
CA GLU A 202 -8.06 -14.17 4.49
C GLU A 202 -8.97 -12.94 4.57
N PHE A 203 -10.15 -12.97 3.93
CA PHE A 203 -11.11 -11.88 4.00
C PHE A 203 -11.67 -11.67 5.41
N MET A 204 -12.01 -12.75 6.12
CA MET A 204 -12.44 -12.67 7.51
C MET A 204 -11.28 -12.30 8.42
N GLU A 205 -10.16 -13.02 8.33
CA GLU A 205 -9.03 -12.92 9.26
C GLU A 205 -8.27 -11.61 9.13
N LEU A 206 -7.85 -11.26 7.91
CA LEU A 206 -6.90 -10.17 7.70
C LEU A 206 -7.55 -8.87 7.25
N PHE A 207 -8.76 -8.92 6.69
CA PHE A 207 -9.38 -7.75 6.07
C PHE A 207 -10.59 -7.19 6.81
N THR A 208 -11.34 -8.00 7.57
CA THR A 208 -12.63 -7.55 8.11
C THR A 208 -12.89 -7.84 9.58
N LEU A 209 -12.45 -8.95 10.17
CA LEU A 209 -12.81 -9.39 11.53
C LEU A 209 -11.62 -9.49 12.47
N GLY A 210 -10.48 -10.00 12.00
CA GLY A 210 -9.41 -10.46 12.88
C GLY A 210 -9.54 -11.95 13.24
N ILE A 211 -8.45 -12.51 13.77
CA ILE A 211 -8.39 -13.90 14.25
C ILE A 211 -9.34 -14.10 15.43
N GLY A 212 -10.03 -15.24 15.48
CA GLY A 212 -10.85 -15.65 16.63
C GLY A 212 -12.28 -15.11 16.63
N HIS A 213 -12.70 -14.45 15.54
CA HIS A 213 -14.04 -13.86 15.41
C HIS A 213 -14.95 -14.58 14.40
N TYR A 214 -14.57 -15.79 14.01
CA TYR A 214 -15.32 -16.71 13.13
C TYR A 214 -14.91 -18.15 13.46
N GLN A 215 -15.72 -19.12 13.04
CA GLN A 215 -15.43 -20.55 13.19
C GLN A 215 -14.89 -21.15 11.90
N GLU A 216 -14.24 -22.31 11.97
CA GLU A 216 -13.78 -23.02 10.78
C GLU A 216 -14.92 -23.37 9.81
N ALA A 217 -16.10 -23.69 10.36
CA ALA A 217 -17.30 -23.90 9.58
C ALA A 217 -17.71 -22.65 8.77
N ASP A 218 -17.51 -21.44 9.31
CA ASP A 218 -17.79 -20.20 8.58
C ASP A 218 -16.87 -20.05 7.37
N VAL A 219 -15.60 -20.48 7.47
CA VAL A 219 -14.64 -20.44 6.36
C VAL A 219 -15.14 -21.31 5.21
N ALA A 220 -15.54 -22.55 5.49
CA ALA A 220 -16.05 -23.46 4.47
C ALA A 220 -17.32 -22.90 3.80
N GLN A 221 -18.23 -22.29 4.57
CA GLN A 221 -19.49 -21.74 4.04
C GLN A 221 -19.27 -20.43 3.26
N ALA A 222 -18.35 -19.57 3.72
CA ALA A 222 -17.90 -18.41 2.97
C ALA A 222 -17.19 -18.80 1.67
N ALA A 223 -16.39 -19.88 1.67
CA ALA A 223 -15.77 -20.39 0.45
C ALA A 223 -16.83 -20.78 -0.59
N ARG A 224 -17.95 -21.39 -0.18
CA ARG A 224 -19.09 -21.68 -1.07
C ARG A 224 -19.69 -20.39 -1.67
N CYS A 225 -19.82 -19.32 -0.87
CA CYS A 225 -20.29 -18.00 -1.34
C CYS A 225 -19.38 -17.39 -2.43
N LEU A 226 -18.10 -17.77 -2.45
CA LEU A 226 -17.10 -17.25 -3.39
C LEU A 226 -16.86 -18.16 -4.61
N THR A 227 -17.65 -19.23 -4.78
CA THR A 227 -17.54 -20.09 -5.95
C THR A 227 -18.00 -19.38 -7.23
N GLY A 228 -17.58 -19.89 -8.40
CA GLY A 228 -18.12 -19.44 -9.69
C GLY A 228 -17.35 -18.32 -10.38
N TRP A 229 -16.41 -17.67 -9.70
CA TRP A 229 -15.52 -16.69 -10.34
C TRP A 229 -14.42 -17.37 -11.16
N VAL A 230 -14.25 -16.92 -12.40
CA VAL A 230 -13.16 -17.38 -13.29
C VAL A 230 -12.37 -16.21 -13.81
N LEU A 231 -11.10 -16.44 -14.14
CA LEU A 231 -10.28 -15.46 -14.84
C LEU A 231 -10.35 -15.74 -16.34
N ARG A 232 -10.94 -14.81 -17.09
CA ARG A 232 -10.82 -14.76 -18.56
C ARG A 232 -9.96 -13.57 -18.93
N LYS A 233 -9.42 -13.57 -20.16
CA LYS A 233 -8.29 -12.76 -20.67
C LYS A 233 -8.08 -11.39 -19.98
N ASP A 234 -9.14 -10.64 -19.72
CA ASP A 234 -9.02 -9.27 -19.20
C ASP A 234 -9.70 -9.01 -17.84
N VAL A 235 -10.55 -9.91 -17.32
CA VAL A 235 -11.32 -9.67 -16.08
C VAL A 235 -11.81 -10.95 -15.40
N ALA A 236 -12.04 -10.88 -14.09
CA ALA A 236 -12.82 -11.88 -13.37
C ALA A 236 -14.28 -11.87 -13.83
N THR A 237 -14.82 -13.03 -14.19
CA THR A 237 -16.21 -13.18 -14.64
C THR A 237 -16.91 -14.23 -13.82
N PHE A 238 -18.11 -13.92 -13.35
CA PHE A 238 -18.95 -14.87 -12.62
C PHE A 238 -19.63 -15.87 -13.58
N GLN A 239 -19.56 -17.15 -13.24
CA GLN A 239 -20.21 -18.24 -13.96
C GLN A 239 -21.20 -18.97 -13.05
N ARG A 240 -22.50 -18.74 -13.26
CA ARG A 240 -23.57 -19.36 -12.47
C ARG A 240 -23.47 -20.90 -12.41
N LYS A 241 -23.11 -21.56 -13.51
CA LYS A 241 -22.95 -23.03 -13.55
C LYS A 241 -21.87 -23.58 -12.61
N ARG A 242 -20.91 -22.74 -12.20
CA ARG A 242 -19.84 -23.09 -11.26
C ARG A 242 -20.10 -22.58 -9.83
N PHE A 243 -21.17 -21.84 -9.62
CA PHE A 243 -21.57 -21.31 -8.32
C PHE A 243 -22.39 -22.33 -7.55
N ASP A 244 -22.11 -22.42 -6.25
CA ASP A 244 -22.89 -23.20 -5.31
C ASP A 244 -24.08 -22.37 -4.81
N SER A 245 -25.26 -22.60 -5.40
CA SER A 245 -26.54 -21.99 -4.99
C SER A 245 -27.27 -22.79 -3.90
N GLY A 246 -26.57 -23.69 -3.20
CA GLY A 246 -27.15 -24.38 -2.05
C GLY A 246 -27.23 -23.45 -0.84
N THR A 247 -28.12 -23.78 0.09
CA THR A 247 -28.22 -23.10 1.39
C THR A 247 -26.89 -23.18 2.15
N LYS A 248 -26.48 -22.06 2.77
CA LYS A 248 -25.24 -21.88 3.53
C LYS A 248 -25.60 -21.31 4.89
N THR A 249 -24.97 -21.82 5.95
CA THR A 249 -25.07 -21.24 7.30
C THR A 249 -23.75 -20.55 7.60
N LEU A 250 -23.74 -19.23 7.61
CA LEU A 250 -22.56 -18.39 7.69
C LEU A 250 -22.76 -17.32 8.76
N LEU A 251 -21.86 -17.26 9.73
CA LEU A 251 -21.81 -16.25 10.79
C LEU A 251 -23.17 -16.08 11.51
N GLY A 252 -23.83 -17.20 11.80
CA GLY A 252 -25.12 -17.27 12.49
C GLY A 252 -26.35 -16.95 11.63
N LYS A 253 -26.19 -16.80 10.31
CA LYS A 253 -27.30 -16.61 9.35
C LYS A 253 -27.36 -17.76 8.36
N THR A 254 -28.56 -18.09 7.88
CA THR A 254 -28.75 -19.18 6.89
C THR A 254 -29.49 -18.66 5.66
N GLY A 255 -28.98 -18.97 4.47
CA GLY A 255 -29.57 -18.52 3.20
C GLY A 255 -28.76 -18.97 1.98
N ASP A 256 -29.25 -18.67 0.78
CA ASP A 256 -28.46 -18.82 -0.45
C ASP A 256 -27.59 -17.56 -0.67
N PHE A 257 -26.51 -17.47 0.11
CA PHE A 257 -25.63 -16.31 0.09
C PHE A 257 -24.65 -16.35 -1.09
N ASP A 258 -24.41 -15.18 -1.69
CA ASP A 258 -23.36 -14.93 -2.66
C ASP A 258 -22.15 -14.17 -2.06
N ALA A 259 -21.21 -13.75 -2.92
CA ALA A 259 -20.02 -13.02 -2.48
C ALA A 259 -20.32 -11.67 -1.81
N LYS A 260 -21.36 -10.98 -2.27
CA LYS A 260 -21.80 -9.68 -1.70
C LYS A 260 -22.44 -9.90 -0.34
N ASP A 261 -23.28 -10.92 -0.21
CA ASP A 261 -23.89 -11.31 1.07
C ASP A 261 -22.82 -11.70 2.08
N PHE A 262 -21.82 -12.50 1.68
CA PHE A 262 -20.70 -12.85 2.55
C PHE A 262 -19.96 -11.61 3.08
N ALA A 263 -19.59 -10.67 2.19
CA ALA A 263 -18.96 -9.44 2.62
C ALA A 263 -19.86 -8.64 3.58
N GLY A 264 -21.17 -8.56 3.31
CA GLY A 264 -22.15 -7.93 4.19
C GLY A 264 -22.22 -8.58 5.58
N LEU A 265 -22.29 -9.91 5.63
CA LEU A 265 -22.38 -10.70 6.87
C LEU A 265 -21.11 -10.60 7.71
N ALA A 266 -19.93 -10.65 7.08
CA ALA A 266 -18.66 -10.43 7.76
C ALA A 266 -18.62 -9.03 8.37
N LEU A 267 -18.95 -8.00 7.59
CA LEU A 267 -18.98 -6.64 8.11
C LEU A 267 -20.00 -6.47 9.23
N ALA A 268 -21.15 -7.13 9.17
CA ALA A 268 -22.18 -7.04 10.21
C ALA A 268 -21.74 -7.60 11.59
N GLN A 269 -20.65 -8.36 11.67
CA GLN A 269 -20.14 -8.85 12.94
C GLN A 269 -19.64 -7.71 13.86
N PRO A 270 -19.88 -7.78 15.18
CA PRO A 270 -19.46 -6.73 16.12
C PRO A 270 -17.96 -6.41 16.09
N ALA A 271 -17.11 -7.43 15.88
CA ALA A 271 -15.65 -7.25 15.82
C ALA A 271 -15.19 -6.39 14.64
N SER A 272 -15.99 -6.31 13.56
CA SER A 272 -15.50 -5.78 12.29
C SER A 272 -15.16 -4.29 12.34
N ALA A 273 -16.00 -3.48 12.99
CA ALA A 273 -15.75 -2.05 13.09
C ALA A 273 -14.45 -1.77 13.87
N GLY A 274 -14.30 -2.39 15.04
CA GLY A 274 -13.11 -2.27 15.87
C GLY A 274 -11.84 -2.72 15.16
N PHE A 275 -11.90 -3.79 14.38
CA PHE A 275 -10.78 -4.28 13.58
C PHE A 275 -10.29 -3.22 12.58
N VAL A 276 -11.17 -2.67 11.75
CA VAL A 276 -10.80 -1.68 10.72
C VAL A 276 -10.33 -0.37 11.35
N ILE A 277 -10.98 0.06 12.43
CA ILE A 277 -10.57 1.24 13.22
C ILE A 277 -9.15 1.04 13.75
N GLY A 278 -8.85 -0.12 14.34
CA GLY A 278 -7.52 -0.45 14.85
C GLY A 278 -6.45 -0.43 13.76
N ARG A 279 -6.75 -0.93 12.55
CA ARG A 279 -5.81 -0.91 11.40
C ARG A 279 -5.51 0.51 10.93
N LEU A 280 -6.51 1.37 10.83
CA LEU A 280 -6.33 2.78 10.47
C LEU A 280 -5.58 3.53 11.59
N TRP A 281 -5.95 3.32 12.85
CA TRP A 281 -5.29 3.93 14.01
C TRP A 281 -3.80 3.59 14.04
N PHE A 282 -3.47 2.31 13.91
CA PHE A 282 -2.09 1.83 13.90
C PHE A 282 -1.23 2.51 12.83
N ARG A 283 -1.85 2.86 11.69
CA ARG A 283 -1.14 3.43 10.56
C ARG A 283 -1.10 4.96 10.52
N LEU A 284 -2.06 5.61 11.17
CA LEU A 284 -2.33 7.05 11.03
C LEU A 284 -2.28 7.82 12.35
N VAL A 285 -2.25 7.14 13.50
CA VAL A 285 -2.28 7.79 14.83
C VAL A 285 -1.16 7.28 15.72
N SER A 286 -1.17 6.00 16.12
CA SER A 286 -0.20 5.48 17.09
C SER A 286 -0.02 3.98 16.93
N ALA A 287 1.20 3.50 17.18
CA ALA A 287 1.46 2.07 17.31
C ALA A 287 0.80 1.46 18.57
N THR A 288 0.50 2.29 19.59
CA THR A 288 -0.28 1.88 20.76
C THR A 288 -1.75 1.81 20.38
N PRO A 289 -2.44 0.67 20.60
CA PRO A 289 -3.87 0.53 20.33
C PRO A 289 -4.71 1.59 21.07
N PRO A 290 -5.82 2.05 20.48
CA PRO A 290 -6.73 2.96 21.17
C PRO A 290 -7.43 2.26 22.34
N ASP A 291 -7.72 3.00 23.41
CA ASP A 291 -8.51 2.48 24.52
C ASP A 291 -9.98 2.25 24.12
N ALA A 292 -10.73 1.53 24.97
CA ALA A 292 -12.12 1.17 24.68
C ALA A 292 -13.03 2.39 24.49
N ALA A 293 -12.80 3.48 25.22
CA ALA A 293 -13.60 4.70 25.11
C ALA A 293 -13.37 5.40 23.76
N THR A 294 -12.12 5.41 23.29
CA THR A 294 -11.71 5.92 21.98
C THR A 294 -12.31 5.05 20.87
N VAL A 295 -12.22 3.71 20.98
CA VAL A 295 -12.85 2.80 20.03
C VAL A 295 -14.35 3.02 19.94
N ALA A 296 -15.04 3.27 21.06
CA ALA A 296 -16.48 3.56 21.08
C ALA A 296 -16.81 4.86 20.31
N ARG A 297 -16.12 5.97 20.60
CA ARG A 297 -16.31 7.25 19.88
C ARG A 297 -16.04 7.12 18.39
N LEU A 298 -14.94 6.45 18.03
CA LEU A 298 -14.59 6.20 16.63
C LEU A 298 -15.60 5.29 15.93
N SER A 299 -16.15 4.29 16.63
CA SER A 299 -17.20 3.42 16.10
C SER A 299 -18.50 4.19 15.84
N THR A 300 -18.86 5.14 16.70
CA THR A 300 -19.99 6.06 16.47
C THR A 300 -19.76 6.91 15.21
N ALA A 301 -18.56 7.49 15.05
CA ALA A 301 -18.22 8.29 13.88
C ALA A 301 -18.17 7.47 12.58
N TYR A 302 -17.69 6.23 12.66
CA TYR A 302 -17.67 5.29 11.54
C TYR A 302 -19.08 4.87 11.12
N GLY A 303 -19.96 4.69 12.12
CA GLY A 303 -21.38 4.46 11.96
C GLY A 303 -21.74 3.15 11.25
N SER A 304 -23.03 2.92 11.08
CA SER A 304 -23.54 1.76 10.32
C SER A 304 -23.22 1.85 8.82
N SER A 305 -23.03 3.06 8.30
CA SER A 305 -22.61 3.31 6.91
C SER A 305 -21.14 2.98 6.66
N ARG A 306 -20.32 2.89 7.71
CA ARG A 306 -18.87 2.64 7.66
C ARG A 306 -18.13 3.70 6.87
N ASP A 307 -18.45 4.96 7.13
CA ASP A 307 -17.90 6.11 6.40
C ASP A 307 -16.46 6.41 6.86
N VAL A 308 -15.50 6.16 5.98
CA VAL A 308 -14.07 6.31 6.29
C VAL A 308 -13.71 7.78 6.51
N ARG A 309 -14.32 8.71 5.78
CA ARG A 309 -14.06 10.15 5.95
C ARG A 309 -14.46 10.64 7.35
N SER A 310 -15.64 10.24 7.83
CA SER A 310 -16.14 10.58 9.16
C SER A 310 -15.26 9.97 10.24
N LEU A 311 -14.83 8.71 10.05
CA LEU A 311 -13.87 8.06 10.95
C LEU A 311 -12.53 8.82 11.03
N LEU A 312 -11.94 9.19 9.90
CA LEU A 312 -10.67 9.94 9.88
C LEU A 312 -10.81 11.33 10.51
N THR A 313 -11.95 12.00 10.29
CA THR A 313 -12.24 13.29 10.91
C THR A 313 -12.27 13.17 12.42
N ALA A 314 -12.93 12.14 12.96
CA ALA A 314 -12.95 11.85 14.38
C ALA A 314 -11.55 11.46 14.92
N MET A 315 -10.80 10.62 14.21
CA MET A 315 -9.44 10.21 14.61
C MET A 315 -8.48 11.40 14.78
N VAL A 316 -8.56 12.40 13.90
CA VAL A 316 -7.75 13.63 14.01
C VAL A 316 -8.11 14.46 15.25
N GLY A 317 -9.37 14.37 15.70
CA GLY A 317 -9.85 15.04 16.91
C GLY A 317 -9.51 14.33 18.21
N GLU A 318 -9.04 13.08 18.17
CA GLU A 318 -8.69 12.32 19.37
C GLU A 318 -7.40 12.83 20.03
N ALA A 319 -7.35 12.77 21.37
CA ALA A 319 -6.20 13.24 22.15
C ALA A 319 -4.89 12.54 21.72
N GLY A 320 -4.98 11.25 21.37
CA GLY A 320 -3.84 10.47 20.86
C GLY A 320 -3.22 11.06 19.58
N PHE A 321 -3.96 11.82 18.78
CA PHE A 321 -3.40 12.50 17.60
C PHE A 321 -2.52 13.71 17.97
N ARG A 322 -2.71 14.30 19.15
CA ARG A 322 -1.87 15.40 19.68
C ARG A 322 -0.85 14.96 20.72
N ASP A 323 -0.81 13.66 21.02
CA ASP A 323 0.12 13.08 21.99
C ASP A 323 1.56 13.09 21.43
N PRO A 324 2.55 13.73 22.09
CA PRO A 324 3.95 13.68 21.67
C PRO A 324 4.54 12.26 21.69
N ALA A 325 4.00 11.33 22.49
CA ALA A 325 4.47 9.94 22.52
C ALA A 325 3.96 9.11 21.33
N ALA A 326 2.87 9.55 20.67
CA ALA A 326 2.33 8.89 19.49
C ALA A 326 3.24 9.17 18.29
N SER A 327 4.28 8.37 18.10
CA SER A 327 5.24 8.48 16.99
C SER A 327 5.10 7.32 16.02
N LEU A 328 5.28 7.60 14.72
CA LEU A 328 5.17 6.59 13.65
C LEU A 328 6.40 6.62 12.75
N VAL A 329 7.03 5.46 12.53
CA VAL A 329 8.11 5.32 11.57
C VAL A 329 7.55 5.42 10.16
N LYS A 330 8.07 6.37 9.35
CA LYS A 330 7.71 6.48 7.93
C LYS A 330 8.17 5.23 7.19
N GLN A 331 7.26 4.61 6.47
CA GLN A 331 7.62 3.47 5.62
C GLN A 331 8.49 3.92 4.45
N PRO A 332 9.32 3.05 3.84
CA PRO A 332 10.26 3.45 2.80
C PRO A 332 9.63 4.23 1.63
N VAL A 333 8.44 3.85 1.16
CA VAL A 333 7.71 4.59 0.11
C VAL A 333 7.25 5.96 0.61
N GLU A 334 6.73 6.05 1.84
CA GLU A 334 6.28 7.33 2.42
C GLU A 334 7.44 8.29 2.61
N TRP A 335 8.56 7.79 3.13
CA TRP A 335 9.80 8.52 3.29
C TRP A 335 10.33 9.04 1.94
N ALA A 336 10.39 8.17 0.93
CA ALA A 336 10.91 8.53 -0.39
C ALA A 336 10.00 9.54 -1.11
N VAL A 337 8.68 9.34 -1.07
CA VAL A 337 7.71 10.28 -1.65
C VAL A 337 7.79 11.62 -0.94
N GLY A 338 7.87 11.66 0.40
CA GLY A 338 8.05 12.90 1.14
C GLY A 338 9.32 13.64 0.73
N LEU A 339 10.41 12.91 0.50
CA LEU A 339 11.67 13.52 0.10
C LEU A 339 11.58 14.07 -1.33
N LEU A 340 11.01 13.30 -2.25
CA LEU A 340 10.73 13.75 -3.62
C LEU A 340 9.85 15.01 -3.65
N ARG A 341 8.85 15.08 -2.75
CA ARG A 341 7.98 16.27 -2.58
C ARG A 341 8.75 17.49 -2.10
N ALA A 342 9.53 17.35 -1.03
CA ALA A 342 10.37 18.43 -0.50
C ALA A 342 11.34 18.95 -1.56
N LEU A 343 11.95 18.05 -2.32
CA LEU A 343 12.91 18.35 -3.38
C LEU A 343 12.27 18.76 -4.72
N ARG A 344 10.93 18.79 -4.81
CA ARG A 344 10.16 19.11 -6.03
C ARG A 344 10.53 18.23 -7.23
N LEU A 345 10.89 16.98 -6.98
CA LEU A 345 11.27 16.00 -8.00
C LEU A 345 10.09 15.09 -8.34
N ARG A 346 9.75 14.97 -9.62
CA ARG A 346 8.75 13.99 -10.11
C ARG A 346 9.45 12.73 -10.63
N PRO A 347 9.21 11.55 -10.03
CA PRO A 347 9.76 10.27 -10.49
C PRO A 347 9.71 10.04 -12.00
N GLY A 348 8.57 10.27 -12.65
CA GLY A 348 8.40 10.06 -14.09
C GLY A 348 9.12 11.10 -14.97
N LYS A 349 9.67 12.16 -14.38
CA LYS A 349 10.49 13.19 -15.06
C LYS A 349 11.99 13.01 -14.84
N LEU A 350 12.40 12.10 -13.96
CA LEU A 350 13.81 11.71 -13.81
C LEU A 350 14.26 10.94 -15.04
N GLU A 351 15.56 10.96 -15.33
CA GLU A 351 16.17 10.09 -16.34
C GLU A 351 16.01 8.60 -15.98
N GLU A 352 16.10 7.72 -16.97
CA GLU A 352 15.83 6.28 -16.80
C GLU A 352 16.74 5.62 -15.75
N LYS A 353 18.01 6.05 -15.69
CA LYS A 353 19.01 5.56 -14.72
C LYS A 353 18.62 5.91 -13.28
N GLU A 354 18.12 7.11 -13.05
CA GLU A 354 17.67 7.62 -11.76
C GLU A 354 16.37 6.95 -11.33
N GLN A 355 15.42 6.77 -12.25
CA GLN A 355 14.21 5.97 -12.00
C GLN A 355 14.57 4.53 -11.59
N THR A 356 15.55 3.92 -12.25
CA THR A 356 16.03 2.57 -11.92
C THR A 356 16.63 2.52 -10.51
N LYS A 357 17.44 3.52 -10.15
CA LYS A 357 18.02 3.65 -8.80
C LYS A 357 16.96 3.89 -7.73
N LEU A 358 15.95 4.72 -7.99
CA LEU A 358 14.82 4.93 -7.09
C LEU A 358 14.10 3.60 -6.79
N LEU A 359 13.77 2.84 -7.84
CA LEU A 359 13.13 1.53 -7.67
C LEU A 359 14.04 0.51 -6.97
N ALA A 360 15.35 0.54 -7.24
CA ALA A 360 16.32 -0.31 -6.57
C ALA A 360 16.44 0.04 -5.08
N GLY A 361 16.46 1.32 -4.71
CA GLY A 361 16.50 1.77 -3.32
C GLY A 361 15.23 1.39 -2.54
N LEU A 362 14.05 1.59 -3.13
CA LEU A 362 12.78 1.13 -2.56
C LEU A 362 12.76 -0.39 -2.34
N ARG A 363 13.22 -1.17 -3.33
CA ARG A 363 13.37 -2.61 -3.20
C ARG A 363 14.39 -3.01 -2.14
N GLY A 364 15.53 -2.32 -2.06
CA GLY A 364 16.58 -2.57 -1.08
C GLY A 364 16.14 -2.29 0.36
N MET A 365 15.21 -1.34 0.56
CA MET A 365 14.55 -1.11 1.84
C MET A 365 13.35 -2.05 2.09
N GLY A 366 13.04 -2.97 1.16
CA GLY A 366 12.00 -3.99 1.34
C GLY A 366 10.58 -3.54 0.98
N GLN A 367 10.39 -2.39 0.34
CA GLN A 367 9.05 -1.89 0.01
C GLN A 367 8.98 -1.28 -1.39
N LEU A 368 8.35 -2.01 -2.31
CA LEU A 368 8.11 -1.58 -3.69
C LEU A 368 6.59 -1.60 -3.95
N PRO A 369 5.99 -0.53 -4.53
CA PRO A 369 4.57 -0.54 -4.87
C PRO A 369 4.17 -1.77 -5.69
N TYR A 370 2.94 -2.26 -5.48
CA TYR A 370 2.41 -3.49 -6.09
C TYR A 370 3.12 -4.80 -5.70
N ARG A 371 4.06 -4.78 -4.75
CA ARG A 371 4.74 -6.00 -4.27
C ARG A 371 4.73 -6.14 -2.74
N PRO A 372 3.56 -6.25 -2.09
CA PRO A 372 3.51 -6.77 -0.72
C PRO A 372 4.12 -8.18 -0.68
N PRO A 373 4.90 -8.52 0.38
CA PRO A 373 5.58 -9.80 0.49
C PRO A 373 4.63 -10.96 0.86
N SER A 374 3.48 -10.67 1.48
CA SER A 374 2.48 -11.67 1.87
C SER A 374 1.06 -11.08 1.84
N VAL A 375 0.06 -11.92 2.13
CA VAL A 375 -1.35 -11.51 2.25
C VAL A 375 -1.57 -10.57 3.45
N GLY A 376 -0.71 -10.62 4.46
CA GLY A 376 -0.68 -9.68 5.59
C GLY A 376 -0.10 -8.30 5.25
N GLY A 377 0.39 -8.10 4.02
CA GLY A 377 0.99 -6.83 3.59
C GLY A 377 2.47 -6.69 3.94
N TRP A 378 2.91 -5.45 4.15
CA TRP A 378 4.30 -5.14 4.52
C TRP A 378 4.50 -5.11 6.04
N PRO A 379 5.75 -5.28 6.52
CA PRO A 379 6.12 -4.98 7.90
C PRO A 379 5.75 -3.54 8.34
N ALA A 380 5.82 -3.27 9.63
CA ALA A 380 5.50 -1.96 10.19
C ALA A 380 6.46 -1.56 11.32
N GLY A 381 6.42 -0.27 11.69
CA GLY A 381 7.18 0.26 12.83
C GLY A 381 8.69 0.07 12.70
N ALA A 382 9.31 -0.40 13.77
CA ALA A 382 10.77 -0.52 13.90
C ALA A 382 11.40 -1.49 12.89
N SER A 383 10.64 -2.38 12.24
CA SER A 383 11.15 -3.25 11.17
C SER A 383 11.75 -2.47 9.98
N TRP A 384 11.46 -1.17 9.85
CA TRP A 384 12.03 -0.29 8.83
C TRP A 384 13.34 0.42 9.23
N LEU A 385 13.79 0.23 10.48
CA LEU A 385 14.95 0.90 11.07
C LEU A 385 16.18 -0.03 11.13
N THR A 386 16.32 -0.94 10.17
CA THR A 386 17.51 -1.79 10.07
C THR A 386 18.73 -1.01 9.55
N THR A 387 19.93 -1.45 9.91
CA THR A 387 21.19 -0.85 9.43
C THR A 387 21.27 -0.87 7.90
N SER A 388 20.87 -1.98 7.27
CA SER A 388 20.88 -2.12 5.80
C SER A 388 19.88 -1.18 5.12
N ALA A 389 18.68 -0.99 5.69
CA ALA A 389 17.73 0.00 5.22
C ALA A 389 18.27 1.43 5.40
N GLY A 390 18.96 1.71 6.52
CA GLY A 390 19.62 2.99 6.78
C GLY A 390 20.65 3.38 5.72
N VAL A 391 21.55 2.46 5.36
CA VAL A 391 22.56 2.70 4.31
C VAL A 391 21.88 2.93 2.95
N THR A 392 20.91 2.09 2.59
CA THR A 392 20.16 2.21 1.33
C THR A 392 19.41 3.54 1.25
N ARG A 393 18.81 3.97 2.37
CA ARG A 393 18.09 5.25 2.50
C ARG A 393 19.03 6.43 2.26
N LEU A 394 20.19 6.44 2.90
CA LEU A 394 21.20 7.50 2.73
C LEU A 394 21.69 7.59 1.28
N GLN A 395 22.00 6.45 0.66
CA GLN A 395 22.43 6.40 -0.74
C GLN A 395 21.36 6.96 -1.69
N LEU A 396 20.10 6.59 -1.49
CA LEU A 396 19.01 7.12 -2.29
C LEU A 396 18.80 8.62 -2.03
N ALA A 397 18.86 9.07 -0.78
CA ALA A 397 18.73 10.48 -0.43
C ALA A 397 19.82 11.34 -1.09
N GLN A 398 21.08 10.88 -1.07
CA GLN A 398 22.20 11.54 -1.74
C GLN A 398 21.99 11.65 -3.25
N GLN A 399 21.42 10.61 -3.88
CA GLN A 399 21.15 10.62 -5.31
C GLN A 399 20.04 11.61 -5.68
N LEU A 400 18.99 11.70 -4.88
CA LEU A 400 17.89 12.63 -5.10
C LEU A 400 18.31 14.08 -4.82
N ALA A 401 19.03 14.33 -3.72
CA ALA A 401 19.49 15.67 -3.36
C ALA A 401 20.37 16.30 -4.46
N LYS A 402 21.23 15.51 -5.12
CA LYS A 402 22.05 15.95 -6.25
C LYS A 402 21.26 16.40 -7.50
N LYS A 403 19.97 16.09 -7.58
CA LYS A 403 19.10 16.46 -8.70
C LYS A 403 18.18 17.63 -8.37
N ALA A 404 18.12 18.04 -7.11
CA ALA A 404 17.25 19.11 -6.64
C ALA A 404 17.95 20.47 -6.75
N ASP A 405 17.15 21.52 -6.91
CA ASP A 405 17.59 22.88 -6.61
C ASP A 405 17.64 23.05 -5.09
N LEU A 406 18.85 23.25 -4.57
CA LEU A 406 19.12 23.43 -3.15
C LEU A 406 19.59 24.85 -2.81
N SER A 407 19.32 25.83 -3.66
CA SER A 407 19.69 27.24 -3.46
C SER A 407 19.19 27.79 -2.12
N ILE A 408 18.00 27.38 -1.65
CA ILE A 408 17.47 27.75 -0.33
C ILE A 408 18.35 27.28 0.84
N VAL A 409 19.05 26.15 0.68
CA VAL A 409 19.97 25.61 1.69
C VAL A 409 21.36 26.20 1.49
N ASP A 410 21.84 26.28 0.25
CA ASP A 410 23.20 26.73 -0.05
C ASP A 410 23.42 28.21 0.31
N ASN A 411 22.43 29.06 0.00
CA ASN A 411 22.50 30.50 0.24
C ASN A 411 22.12 30.91 1.67
N ALA A 412 21.68 29.97 2.52
CA ALA A 412 21.24 30.28 3.87
C ALA A 412 22.45 30.46 4.83
N THR A 413 22.35 31.46 5.71
CA THR A 413 23.29 31.66 6.81
C THR A 413 23.23 30.50 7.81
N ASP A 414 22.01 30.08 8.20
CA ASP A 414 21.79 28.85 8.97
C ASP A 414 21.25 27.74 8.05
N ARG A 415 22.19 26.98 7.46
CA ARG A 415 21.87 25.87 6.55
C ARG A 415 21.10 24.73 7.24
N VAL A 416 21.31 24.53 8.56
CA VAL A 416 20.64 23.46 9.31
C VAL A 416 19.17 23.79 9.51
N SER A 417 18.85 25.05 9.82
CA SER A 417 17.46 25.51 9.87
C SER A 417 16.83 25.52 8.47
N ALA A 418 17.57 25.94 7.44
CA ALA A 418 17.06 25.95 6.06
C ALA A 418 16.72 24.55 5.51
N VAL A 419 17.56 23.54 5.77
CA VAL A 419 17.25 22.16 5.38
C VAL A 419 16.07 21.59 6.18
N GLY A 420 15.90 22.02 7.45
CA GLY A 420 14.70 21.74 8.24
C GLY A 420 13.44 22.27 7.57
N ALA A 421 13.43 23.55 7.19
CA ALA A 421 12.32 24.18 6.49
C ALA A 421 12.02 23.48 5.14
N LEU A 422 13.04 23.12 4.37
CA LEU A 422 12.89 22.39 3.10
C LEU A 422 12.19 21.03 3.30
N LEU A 423 12.62 20.27 4.31
CA LEU A 423 12.10 18.93 4.62
C LEU A 423 10.82 18.96 5.46
N GLY A 424 10.35 20.15 5.85
CA GLY A 424 9.23 20.34 6.76
C GLY A 424 9.48 19.75 8.14
N VAL A 425 10.71 19.84 8.64
CA VAL A 425 11.11 19.50 10.01
C VAL A 425 11.16 20.79 10.84
N ASP A 426 10.26 20.91 11.81
CA ASP A 426 10.11 22.13 12.61
C ASP A 426 11.30 22.39 13.52
N ASN A 427 11.80 21.34 14.18
CA ASN A 427 12.92 21.43 15.11
C ASN A 427 13.80 20.20 14.99
N TRP A 428 15.10 20.44 15.03
CA TRP A 428 16.12 19.41 15.20
C TRP A 428 16.47 19.30 16.68
N SER A 429 16.62 18.09 17.20
CA SER A 429 17.26 17.90 18.50
C SER A 429 18.68 18.46 18.49
N GLU A 430 19.21 18.82 19.66
CA GLU A 430 20.56 19.37 19.77
C GLU A 430 21.61 18.41 19.18
N ARG A 431 21.42 17.11 19.40
CA ARG A 431 22.26 16.05 18.83
C ARG A 431 22.21 16.05 17.30
N THR A 432 21.02 16.12 16.71
CA THR A 432 20.86 16.15 15.25
C THR A 432 21.44 17.44 14.67
N ARG A 433 21.14 18.60 15.28
CA ARG A 433 21.68 19.91 14.86
C ARG A 433 23.22 19.89 14.85
N SER A 434 23.85 19.40 15.92
CA SER A 434 25.30 19.25 16.02
C SER A 434 25.87 18.36 14.92
N ALA A 435 25.22 17.23 14.62
CA ALA A 435 25.67 16.33 13.55
C ALA A 435 25.53 16.96 12.15
N LEU A 436 24.45 17.73 11.91
CA LEU A 436 24.22 18.40 10.64
C LEU A 436 25.14 19.61 10.42
N ALA A 437 25.50 20.35 11.47
CA ALA A 437 26.37 21.52 11.37
C ALA A 437 27.77 21.20 10.79
N GLY A 438 28.24 19.96 10.94
CA GLY A 438 29.50 19.50 10.37
C GLY A 438 29.47 19.24 8.85
N VAL A 439 28.29 19.21 8.21
CA VAL A 439 28.14 18.82 6.80
C VAL A 439 28.09 20.06 5.90
N LYS A 440 29.16 20.28 5.13
CA LYS A 440 29.33 21.49 4.31
C LYS A 440 28.59 21.47 2.98
N ASP A 441 28.62 20.33 2.28
CA ASP A 441 27.99 20.17 0.96
C ASP A 441 26.45 20.17 1.10
N PRO A 442 25.70 21.07 0.44
CA PRO A 442 24.25 21.17 0.59
C PRO A 442 23.49 19.89 0.24
N ALA A 443 23.97 19.13 -0.76
CA ALA A 443 23.34 17.88 -1.16
C ALA A 443 23.58 16.77 -0.12
N GLN A 444 24.78 16.66 0.44
CA GLN A 444 25.07 15.77 1.57
C GLN A 444 24.29 16.18 2.82
N LEU A 445 24.23 17.48 3.14
CA LEU A 445 23.49 18.00 4.29
C LEU A 445 22.00 17.60 4.18
N THR A 446 21.41 17.81 3.00
CA THR A 446 20.02 17.42 2.71
C THR A 446 19.81 15.92 2.83
N ALA A 447 20.74 15.12 2.31
CA ALA A 447 20.64 13.66 2.38
C ALA A 447 20.75 13.11 3.81
N VAL A 448 21.66 13.66 4.62
CA VAL A 448 21.83 13.27 6.03
C VAL A 448 20.63 13.73 6.86
N ALA A 449 20.13 14.96 6.64
CA ALA A 449 18.93 15.48 7.29
C ALA A 449 17.69 14.63 6.97
N ALA A 450 17.54 14.17 5.73
CA ALA A 450 16.47 13.25 5.33
C ALA A 450 16.60 11.85 5.96
N CYS A 451 17.73 11.51 6.57
CA CYS A 451 17.93 10.27 7.31
C CYS A 451 17.86 10.45 8.84
N ALA A 452 17.73 11.69 9.32
CA ALA A 452 17.67 11.98 10.74
C ALA A 452 16.37 11.45 11.38
N PRO A 453 16.39 11.11 12.69
CA PRO A 453 15.21 10.61 13.41
C PRO A 453 13.99 11.51 13.23
N GLU A 454 14.18 12.82 13.29
CA GLU A 454 13.10 13.80 13.18
C GLU A 454 12.42 13.79 11.81
N TYR A 455 13.07 13.30 10.75
CA TYR A 455 12.45 13.15 9.43
C TYR A 455 11.89 11.74 9.21
N VAL A 456 12.61 10.71 9.65
CA VAL A 456 12.25 9.29 9.48
C VAL A 456 11.08 8.89 10.38
N VAL A 457 10.90 9.57 11.51
CA VAL A 457 9.81 9.34 12.46
C VAL A 457 8.87 10.55 12.44
N SER A 458 7.60 10.30 12.14
CA SER A 458 6.52 11.28 12.30
C SER A 458 6.13 11.33 13.77
N GLY A 459 6.81 12.21 14.50
CA GLY A 459 6.55 12.50 15.90
C GLY A 459 5.46 13.53 16.13
#